data_AF-A0A7W1K6K7-F1
#
_entry.id   AF-A0A7W1K6K7-F1
#
_cell.length_a   1.000
_cell.length_b   1.000
_cell.length_c   1.000
_cell.angle_alpha   90.00
_cell.angle_beta   90.00
_cell.angle_gamma   90.00
#
_symmetry.space_group_name_H-M   'P 1'
#
loop_
_entity.id
_entity.type
_entity.pdbx_description
1 polymer ?
#
loop_
_entity_poly.entity_id
_entity_poly.type
_entity_poly.pdbx_seq_one_letter_code
_entity_poly.pdbx_strand_id
1 'polypeptide(L)'
;MATAPPSTFGVPALRSEDPRFLRGRGRYLENIEIPGALHAVFVRSIMPHAKVVGVDATAALALPGIAGVYVATDLALAPLPPSGTVEGDSDAVLEGLFSREPLARDVVRFVGEIVAVVVAETAGQAVDAAEMVAVEYDELPVVVDVEAAVADGAPLLWPAFGTNVAHAFGSTSDEDPLEGAEVVVRGRFVNQRVAPAPMETNGMAVVPAADGTFTVWVSTQIPFDVRDDLAGTLRVGGG
;
A
#
# COMPACT_ATOMS: atom_id res chain seq x y z
N MET A 1 -54.18 8.54 21.24
CA MET A 1 -53.53 7.39 20.58
C MET A 1 -52.36 7.96 19.79
N ALA A 2 -51.12 7.80 20.27
CA ALA A 2 -49.95 8.36 19.60
C ALA A 2 -49.56 7.42 18.45
N THR A 3 -49.64 7.91 17.21
CA THR A 3 -49.16 7.19 16.03
C THR A 3 -47.64 7.07 16.10
N ALA A 4 -47.12 5.85 16.02
CA ALA A 4 -45.69 5.63 15.89
C ALA A 4 -45.19 6.38 14.64
N PRO A 5 -44.04 7.08 14.71
CA PRO A 5 -43.50 7.74 13.54
C PRO A 5 -43.25 6.72 12.43
N PRO A 6 -43.44 7.09 11.15
CA PRO A 6 -43.25 6.17 10.04
C PRO A 6 -41.81 5.63 10.01
N SER A 7 -41.67 4.36 9.62
CA SER A 7 -40.36 3.72 9.44
C SER A 7 -39.51 4.51 8.45
N THR A 8 -38.24 4.71 8.78
CA THR A 8 -37.24 5.34 7.90
C THR A 8 -36.52 4.31 7.01
N PHE A 9 -36.78 3.01 7.18
CA PHE A 9 -36.21 1.97 6.32
C PHE A 9 -36.92 1.88 4.97
N GLY A 10 -36.15 1.90 3.88
CA GLY A 10 -36.66 1.73 2.52
C GLY A 10 -37.29 2.99 1.90
N VAL A 11 -37.30 4.12 2.60
CA VAL A 11 -37.77 5.41 2.08
C VAL A 11 -36.58 6.30 1.66
N PRO A 12 -36.67 7.06 0.55
CA PRO A 12 -35.64 8.03 0.19
C PRO A 12 -35.45 9.04 1.32
N ALA A 13 -34.22 9.15 1.82
CA ALA A 13 -33.85 10.10 2.87
C ALA A 13 -32.66 10.95 2.41
N LEU A 14 -32.65 12.23 2.75
CA LEU A 14 -31.49 13.09 2.53
C LEU A 14 -30.40 12.71 3.52
N ARG A 15 -29.14 12.71 3.07
CA ARG A 15 -28.02 12.36 3.93
C ARG A 15 -27.70 13.52 4.85
N SER A 16 -27.38 13.21 6.11
CA SER A 16 -26.98 14.23 7.09
C SER A 16 -25.67 14.92 6.72
N GLU A 17 -24.86 14.28 5.89
CA GLU A 17 -23.54 14.68 5.44
C GLU A 17 -23.57 15.58 4.19
N ASP A 18 -24.68 15.60 3.43
CA ASP A 18 -24.78 16.38 2.18
C ASP A 18 -24.44 17.87 2.38
N PRO A 19 -24.95 18.57 3.42
CA PRO A 19 -24.72 20.00 3.56
C PRO A 19 -23.25 20.41 3.64
N ARG A 20 -22.36 19.58 4.20
CA ARG A 20 -20.92 19.90 4.24
C ARG A 20 -20.28 19.75 2.87
N PHE A 21 -20.63 18.72 2.11
CA PHE A 21 -20.05 18.47 0.79
C PHE A 21 -20.55 19.49 -0.25
N LEU A 22 -21.86 19.75 -0.27
CA LEU A 22 -22.48 20.69 -1.22
C LEU A 22 -22.02 22.15 -1.03
N ARG A 23 -21.48 22.48 0.13
CA ARG A 23 -20.99 23.84 0.46
C ARG A 23 -19.47 23.96 0.42
N GLY A 24 -18.76 22.94 -0.04
CA GLY A 24 -17.28 22.91 -0.03
C GLY A 24 -16.68 22.93 1.38
N ARG A 25 -17.44 22.48 2.39
CA ARG A 25 -17.02 22.39 3.80
C ARG A 25 -16.63 20.97 4.20
N GLY A 26 -16.48 20.07 3.24
CA GLY A 26 -15.92 18.74 3.47
C GLY A 26 -14.46 18.87 3.86
N ARG A 27 -14.01 18.06 4.82
CA ARG A 27 -12.60 17.95 5.18
C ARG A 27 -12.04 16.68 4.55
N TYR A 28 -10.99 16.86 3.77
CA TYR A 28 -10.22 15.84 3.07
C TYR A 28 -8.75 16.08 3.39
N LEU A 29 -7.89 15.09 3.22
CA LEU A 29 -6.52 15.20 3.69
C LEU A 29 -5.80 16.47 3.18
N GLU A 30 -5.95 16.78 1.90
CA GLU A 30 -5.33 17.94 1.23
C GLU A 30 -5.75 19.31 1.79
N ASN A 31 -6.89 19.39 2.49
CA ASN A 31 -7.37 20.65 3.07
C ASN A 31 -7.23 20.73 4.59
N ILE A 32 -6.47 19.82 5.19
CA ILE A 32 -6.09 19.89 6.60
C ILE A 32 -4.90 20.82 6.73
N GLU A 33 -5.10 21.97 7.36
CA GLU A 33 -4.03 22.92 7.65
C GLU A 33 -3.24 22.46 8.87
N ILE A 34 -1.95 22.19 8.67
CA ILE A 34 -1.00 21.81 9.72
C ILE A 34 0.17 22.80 9.69
N PRO A 35 0.23 23.76 10.63
CA PRO A 35 1.30 24.75 10.67
C PRO A 35 2.68 24.10 10.80
N GLY A 36 3.60 24.48 9.91
CA GLY A 36 4.97 23.95 9.92
C GLY A 36 5.10 22.50 9.42
N ALA A 37 4.07 21.95 8.75
CA ALA A 37 4.16 20.62 8.18
C ALA A 37 5.26 20.53 7.12
N LEU A 38 6.11 19.51 7.27
CA LEU A 38 7.00 19.07 6.22
C LEU A 38 6.24 18.17 5.24
N HIS A 39 6.70 18.14 4.00
CA HIS A 39 6.08 17.41 2.91
C HIS A 39 6.98 16.26 2.49
N ALA A 40 6.42 15.07 2.43
CA ALA A 40 7.12 13.85 2.03
C ALA A 40 6.79 13.49 0.58
N VAL A 41 7.81 13.28 -0.25
CA VAL A 41 7.68 12.75 -1.61
C VAL A 41 8.51 11.49 -1.73
N PHE A 42 7.90 10.43 -2.23
CA PHE A 42 8.55 9.14 -2.40
C PHE A 42 9.26 9.06 -3.74
N VAL A 43 10.53 8.69 -3.71
CA VAL A 43 11.27 8.27 -4.90
C VAL A 43 10.87 6.83 -5.20
N ARG A 44 10.39 6.59 -6.42
CA ARG A 44 9.81 5.31 -6.82
C ARG A 44 10.63 4.67 -7.93
N SER A 45 10.72 3.35 -7.88
CA SER A 45 11.38 2.54 -8.90
C SER A 45 10.70 2.71 -10.26
N ILE A 46 11.51 2.99 -11.27
CA ILE A 46 11.11 2.87 -12.67
C ILE A 46 11.30 1.44 -13.21
N MET A 47 11.98 0.58 -12.44
CA MET A 47 12.32 -0.79 -12.83
C MET A 47 11.26 -1.78 -12.35
N PRO A 48 10.83 -2.73 -13.20
CA PRO A 48 9.86 -3.75 -12.84
C PRO A 48 10.44 -4.85 -11.94
N HIS A 49 11.72 -5.18 -12.09
CA HIS A 49 12.43 -6.13 -11.23
C HIS A 49 13.92 -5.85 -11.36
N ALA A 50 14.59 -5.50 -10.27
CA ALA A 50 16.02 -5.19 -10.27
C ALA A 50 16.60 -5.24 -8.86
N LYS A 51 17.90 -5.50 -8.75
CA LYS A 51 18.63 -5.19 -7.51
C LYS A 51 18.87 -3.69 -7.43
N VAL A 52 18.77 -3.13 -6.23
CA VAL A 52 19.17 -1.76 -5.95
C VAL A 52 20.66 -1.78 -5.60
N VAL A 53 21.49 -1.21 -6.46
CA VAL A 53 22.95 -1.16 -6.26
C VAL A 53 23.32 -0.02 -5.33
N GLY A 54 22.63 1.11 -5.46
CA GLY A 54 22.85 2.29 -4.63
C GLY A 54 21.83 3.39 -4.89
N VAL A 55 21.76 4.33 -3.94
CA VAL A 55 20.94 5.54 -4.00
C VAL A 55 21.86 6.73 -3.70
N ASP A 56 21.97 7.66 -4.63
CA ASP A 56 22.70 8.92 -4.45
C ASP A 56 21.71 10.08 -4.31
N ALA A 57 21.69 10.66 -3.12
CA ALA A 57 20.84 11.81 -2.77
C ALA A 57 21.64 13.12 -2.66
N THR A 58 22.91 13.14 -3.05
CA THR A 58 23.82 14.29 -2.83
C THR A 58 23.27 15.58 -3.46
N ALA A 59 22.79 15.49 -4.70
CA ALA A 59 22.22 16.64 -5.40
C ALA A 59 20.91 17.13 -4.76
N ALA A 60 20.04 16.20 -4.33
CA ALA A 60 18.79 16.52 -3.66
C ALA A 60 19.03 17.23 -2.32
N LEU A 61 19.95 16.72 -1.48
CA LEU A 61 20.29 17.29 -0.18
C LEU A 61 20.91 18.70 -0.25
N ALA A 62 21.47 19.07 -1.40
CA ALA A 62 22.04 20.40 -1.61
C ALA A 62 20.98 21.48 -1.94
N LEU A 63 19.73 21.08 -2.21
CA LEU A 63 18.65 22.02 -2.51
C LEU A 63 18.14 22.73 -1.25
N PRO A 64 17.66 23.98 -1.37
CA PRO A 64 17.14 24.73 -0.22
C PRO A 64 15.81 24.14 0.30
N GLY A 65 15.65 24.13 1.62
CA GLY A 65 14.42 23.68 2.29
C GLY A 65 14.24 22.17 2.36
N ILE A 66 15.28 21.38 2.06
CA ILE A 66 15.27 19.92 2.24
C ILE A 66 15.65 19.60 3.68
N ALA A 67 14.72 18.97 4.39
CA ALA A 67 14.92 18.51 5.77
C ALA A 67 15.69 17.18 5.81
N GLY A 68 15.55 16.35 4.77
CA GLY A 68 16.32 15.11 4.63
C GLY A 68 15.88 14.26 3.45
N VAL A 69 16.74 13.32 3.06
CA VAL A 69 16.43 12.22 2.16
C VAL A 69 16.77 10.94 2.89
N TYR A 70 15.82 10.04 3.00
CA TYR A 70 15.95 8.79 3.76
C TYR A 70 15.80 7.59 2.84
N VAL A 71 16.69 6.63 3.00
CA VAL A 71 16.64 5.31 2.36
C VAL A 71 16.35 4.25 3.41
N ALA A 72 16.16 3.00 2.97
CA ALA A 72 15.80 1.89 3.84
C ALA A 72 16.74 1.70 5.04
N THR A 73 18.04 1.92 4.88
CA THR A 73 19.03 1.81 5.95
C THR A 73 18.92 2.89 7.03
N ASP A 74 18.29 4.03 6.73
CA ASP A 74 18.06 5.09 7.70
C ASP A 74 16.84 4.80 8.58
N LEU A 75 15.97 3.88 8.14
CA LEU A 75 14.78 3.49 8.86
C LEU A 75 15.06 2.27 9.73
N ALA A 76 14.91 2.42 11.05
CA ALA A 76 14.95 1.31 12.00
C ALA A 76 13.61 0.55 12.05
N LEU A 77 12.99 0.32 10.88
CA LEU A 77 11.68 -0.33 10.74
C LEU A 77 11.85 -1.77 10.29
N ALA A 78 11.07 -2.67 10.88
CA ALA A 78 11.01 -4.05 10.42
C ALA A 78 10.30 -4.13 9.06
N PRO A 79 10.59 -5.15 8.24
CA PRO A 79 9.76 -5.49 7.11
C PRO A 79 8.28 -5.63 7.52
N LEU A 80 7.40 -5.07 6.71
CA LEU A 80 5.95 -5.12 6.93
C LEU A 80 5.36 -6.29 6.15
N PRO A 81 4.41 -7.05 6.75
CA PRO A 81 3.72 -8.11 6.03
C PRO A 81 2.95 -7.54 4.82
N PRO A 82 2.66 -8.38 3.82
CA PRO A 82 1.81 -7.96 2.71
C PRO A 82 0.45 -7.49 3.24
N SER A 83 -0.03 -6.33 2.74
CA SER A 83 -1.32 -5.78 3.12
C SER A 83 -2.47 -6.58 2.50
N GLY A 84 -3.37 -7.10 3.32
CA GLY A 84 -4.58 -7.81 2.91
C GLY A 84 -4.77 -9.10 3.69
N THR A 85 -6.00 -9.38 4.11
CA THR A 85 -6.37 -10.66 4.73
C THR A 85 -6.49 -11.70 3.63
N VAL A 86 -5.47 -12.54 3.44
CA VAL A 86 -5.67 -13.81 2.75
C VAL A 86 -6.31 -14.74 3.77
N GLU A 87 -7.63 -14.88 3.74
CA GLU A 87 -8.34 -15.84 4.60
C GLU A 87 -7.86 -17.27 4.26
N GLY A 88 -7.08 -17.91 5.13
CA GLY A 88 -6.63 -19.30 4.99
C GLY A 88 -5.46 -19.67 5.92
N ASP A 89 -5.22 -20.97 6.14
CA ASP A 89 -4.20 -21.58 7.03
C ASP A 89 -2.71 -21.29 6.64
N SER A 90 -2.44 -20.18 5.94
CA SER A 90 -1.10 -19.79 5.47
C SER A 90 -0.53 -18.58 6.19
N ASP A 91 -1.07 -18.17 7.34
CA ASP A 91 -0.62 -17.01 8.12
C ASP A 91 0.91 -17.01 8.31
N ALA A 92 1.51 -18.16 8.67
CA ALA A 92 2.97 -18.24 8.88
C ALA A 92 3.83 -18.07 7.60
N VAL A 93 3.30 -18.39 6.42
CA VAL A 93 4.03 -18.30 5.13
C VAL A 93 3.89 -16.89 4.55
N LEU A 94 2.69 -16.30 4.66
CA LEU A 94 2.39 -14.98 4.11
C LEU A 94 2.92 -13.85 4.99
N GLU A 95 2.85 -13.98 6.33
CA GLU A 95 3.30 -12.95 7.26
C GLU A 95 4.84 -12.83 7.29
N GLY A 96 5.57 -13.92 7.09
CA GLY A 96 7.04 -13.91 7.13
C GLY A 96 7.73 -13.68 5.78
N LEU A 97 7.32 -14.41 4.74
CA LEU A 97 8.18 -14.61 3.56
C LEU A 97 7.96 -13.58 2.44
N PHE A 98 6.81 -12.92 2.42
CA PHE A 98 6.50 -11.83 1.48
C PHE A 98 6.54 -10.44 2.15
N SER A 99 7.04 -10.38 3.39
CA SER A 99 7.25 -9.13 4.10
C SER A 99 8.23 -8.24 3.34
N ARG A 100 7.91 -6.95 3.20
CA ARG A 100 8.72 -5.96 2.46
C ARG A 100 9.14 -4.83 3.37
N GLU A 101 10.36 -4.35 3.18
CA GLU A 101 10.76 -3.10 3.83
C GLU A 101 9.91 -1.93 3.31
N PRO A 102 9.56 -0.94 4.16
CA PRO A 102 8.78 0.23 3.76
C PRO A 102 9.41 1.00 2.58
N LEU A 103 10.75 1.00 2.53
CA LEU A 103 11.55 1.45 1.39
C LEU A 103 12.37 0.24 0.93
N ALA A 104 12.38 -0.09 -0.35
CA ALA A 104 13.12 -1.20 -0.89
C ALA A 104 14.63 -0.99 -0.70
N ARG A 105 15.26 -1.94 -0.01
CA ARG A 105 16.70 -1.94 0.25
C ARG A 105 17.50 -2.62 -0.85
N ASP A 106 17.23 -3.91 -1.09
CA ASP A 106 18.11 -4.75 -1.91
C ASP A 106 17.53 -5.03 -3.30
N VAL A 107 16.20 -5.15 -3.41
CA VAL A 107 15.50 -5.56 -4.63
C VAL A 107 14.18 -4.80 -4.75
N VAL A 108 13.93 -4.24 -5.92
CA VAL A 108 12.61 -3.75 -6.36
C VAL A 108 11.93 -4.81 -7.21
N ARG A 109 10.63 -4.97 -7.05
CA ARG A 109 9.80 -6.09 -7.56
C ARG A 109 8.64 -5.64 -8.43
N PHE A 110 8.43 -4.33 -8.56
CA PHE A 110 7.46 -3.73 -9.47
C PHE A 110 7.78 -2.25 -9.71
N VAL A 111 7.29 -1.75 -10.86
CA VAL A 111 7.33 -0.30 -11.15
C VAL A 111 6.48 0.44 -10.13
N GLY A 112 7.07 1.44 -9.48
CA GLY A 112 6.42 2.23 -8.44
C GLY A 112 6.79 1.84 -7.01
N GLU A 113 7.57 0.77 -6.80
CA GLU A 113 8.06 0.39 -5.47
C GLU A 113 8.93 1.51 -4.90
N ILE A 114 8.73 1.85 -3.63
CA ILE A 114 9.37 3.01 -3.00
C ILE A 114 10.81 2.64 -2.64
N VAL A 115 11.77 3.48 -2.98
CA VAL A 115 13.21 3.26 -2.69
C VAL A 115 13.79 4.30 -1.72
N ALA A 116 13.25 5.51 -1.74
CA ALA A 116 13.64 6.58 -0.83
C ALA A 116 12.45 7.51 -0.56
N VAL A 117 12.59 8.36 0.47
CA VAL A 117 11.65 9.45 0.75
C VAL A 117 12.42 10.75 0.95
N VAL A 118 11.98 11.79 0.26
CA VAL A 118 12.45 13.17 0.41
C VAL A 118 11.48 13.91 1.31
N VAL A 119 12.00 14.65 2.29
CA VAL A 119 11.21 15.49 3.19
C VAL A 119 11.66 16.94 3.06
N ALA A 120 10.73 17.85 2.78
CA ALA A 120 11.01 19.27 2.56
C ALA A 120 9.99 20.21 3.23
N GLU A 121 10.32 21.50 3.31
CA GLU A 121 9.46 22.54 3.87
C GLU A 121 8.18 22.78 3.03
N THR A 122 8.24 22.53 1.72
CA THR A 122 7.09 22.66 0.82
C THR A 122 6.95 21.45 -0.11
N ALA A 123 5.72 21.21 -0.58
CA ALA A 123 5.44 20.14 -1.54
C ALA A 123 6.28 20.28 -2.83
N GLY A 124 6.40 21.50 -3.37
CA GLY A 124 7.17 21.75 -4.59
C GLY A 124 8.65 21.40 -4.42
N GLN A 125 9.28 21.84 -3.32
CA GLN A 125 10.68 21.49 -3.02
C GLN A 125 10.88 19.99 -2.88
N ALA A 126 9.93 19.27 -2.24
CA ALA A 126 10.02 17.83 -2.09
C ALA A 126 9.95 17.11 -3.45
N VAL A 127 9.11 17.58 -4.38
CA VAL A 127 9.00 17.05 -5.74
C VAL A 127 10.30 17.31 -6.51
N ASP A 128 10.76 18.55 -6.55
CA ASP A 128 11.98 18.93 -7.28
C ASP A 128 13.20 18.14 -6.77
N ALA A 129 13.33 17.98 -5.45
CA ALA A 129 14.43 17.22 -4.86
C ALA A 129 14.30 15.70 -5.10
N ALA A 130 13.09 15.14 -5.16
CA ALA A 130 12.90 13.73 -5.49
C ALA A 130 13.38 13.39 -6.91
N GLU A 131 13.27 14.32 -7.86
CA GLU A 131 13.81 14.15 -9.23
C GLU A 131 15.35 14.18 -9.28
N MET A 132 15.99 14.73 -8.25
CA MET A 132 17.46 14.81 -8.15
C MET A 132 18.09 13.60 -7.43
N VAL A 133 17.27 12.65 -6.95
CA VAL A 133 17.76 11.40 -6.36
C VAL A 133 18.04 10.40 -7.47
N ALA A 134 19.30 9.97 -7.58
CA ALA A 134 19.71 8.95 -8.55
C ALA A 134 19.69 7.56 -7.90
N VAL A 135 19.13 6.57 -8.61
CA VAL A 135 19.07 5.18 -8.14
C VAL A 135 19.69 4.29 -9.20
N GLU A 136 20.69 3.51 -8.78
CA GLU A 136 21.38 2.57 -9.65
C GLU A 136 20.77 1.17 -9.51
N TYR A 137 20.46 0.55 -10.64
CA TYR A 137 19.79 -0.74 -10.72
C TYR A 137 20.61 -1.76 -11.52
N ASP A 138 20.56 -3.02 -11.08
CA ASP A 138 21.00 -4.19 -11.86
C ASP A 138 19.74 -5.01 -12.21
N GLU A 139 19.38 -5.05 -13.49
CA GLU A 139 18.11 -5.62 -13.96
C GLU A 139 18.01 -7.11 -13.66
N LEU A 140 16.81 -7.53 -13.26
CA LEU A 140 16.46 -8.92 -13.03
C LEU A 140 15.40 -9.38 -14.04
N PRO A 141 15.35 -10.68 -14.38
CA PRO A 141 14.31 -11.18 -15.29
C PRO A 141 12.90 -10.90 -14.76
N VAL A 142 12.01 -10.51 -15.66
CA VAL A 142 10.64 -10.08 -15.35
C VAL A 142 9.64 -11.11 -15.89
N VAL A 143 8.61 -11.41 -15.11
CA VAL A 143 7.43 -12.16 -15.57
C VAL A 143 6.17 -11.38 -15.21
N VAL A 144 5.34 -11.06 -16.22
CA VAL A 144 4.10 -10.27 -16.05
C VAL A 144 2.83 -11.06 -16.34
N ASP A 145 2.98 -12.30 -16.82
CA ASP A 145 1.88 -13.22 -17.08
C ASP A 145 1.79 -14.27 -15.97
N VAL A 146 0.58 -14.51 -15.47
CA VAL A 146 0.36 -15.38 -14.32
C VAL A 146 0.62 -16.86 -14.64
N GLU A 147 0.34 -17.31 -15.87
CA GLU A 147 0.55 -18.70 -16.28
C GLU A 147 2.04 -18.95 -16.52
N ALA A 148 2.73 -17.98 -17.14
CA ALA A 148 4.18 -18.02 -17.28
C ALA A 148 4.89 -17.95 -15.92
N ALA A 149 4.35 -17.21 -14.94
CA ALA A 149 4.96 -17.08 -13.62
C ALA A 149 4.97 -18.39 -12.82
N VAL A 150 4.01 -19.28 -13.04
CA VAL A 150 3.93 -20.58 -12.35
C VAL A 150 4.54 -21.74 -13.13
N ALA A 151 5.05 -21.49 -14.35
CA ALA A 151 5.70 -22.51 -15.16
C ALA A 151 7.06 -22.91 -14.58
N ASP A 152 7.47 -24.15 -14.85
CA ASP A 152 8.77 -24.66 -14.42
C ASP A 152 9.92 -23.79 -14.96
N GLY A 153 10.82 -23.36 -14.08
CA GLY A 153 11.96 -22.52 -14.42
C GLY A 153 11.64 -21.04 -14.64
N ALA A 154 10.41 -20.59 -14.37
CA ALA A 154 10.08 -19.17 -14.36
C ALA A 154 10.95 -18.39 -13.36
N PRO A 155 11.34 -17.14 -13.67
CA PRO A 155 12.02 -16.29 -12.71
C PRO A 155 11.20 -16.15 -11.42
N LEU A 156 11.81 -16.45 -10.28
CA LEU A 156 11.18 -16.32 -8.98
C LEU A 156 11.29 -14.89 -8.48
N LEU A 157 10.16 -14.28 -8.12
CA LEU A 157 10.14 -12.95 -7.49
C LEU A 157 10.73 -12.99 -6.07
N TRP A 158 10.60 -14.14 -5.42
CA TRP A 158 11.17 -14.45 -4.11
C TRP A 158 11.93 -15.78 -4.19
N PRO A 159 13.22 -15.78 -4.58
CA PRO A 159 13.96 -17.02 -4.79
C PRO A 159 14.00 -17.94 -3.56
N ALA A 160 14.01 -17.37 -2.36
CA ALA A 160 13.97 -18.12 -1.10
C ALA A 160 12.70 -18.96 -0.92
N PHE A 161 11.61 -18.65 -1.64
CA PHE A 161 10.35 -19.37 -1.57
C PHE A 161 10.24 -20.51 -2.59
N GLY A 162 11.09 -20.52 -3.63
CA GLY A 162 11.11 -21.60 -4.63
C GLY A 162 9.92 -21.63 -5.58
N THR A 163 8.90 -20.77 -5.41
CA THR A 163 7.71 -20.71 -6.27
C THR A 163 7.17 -19.27 -6.37
N ASN A 164 6.38 -18.99 -7.40
CA ASN A 164 5.60 -17.75 -7.54
C ASN A 164 4.13 -17.93 -7.11
N VAL A 165 3.74 -19.12 -6.62
CA VAL A 165 2.38 -19.39 -6.09
C VAL A 165 2.29 -18.92 -4.65
N ALA A 166 1.77 -17.71 -4.42
CA ALA A 166 1.63 -17.15 -3.07
C ALA A 166 0.59 -17.91 -2.22
N HIS A 167 -0.50 -18.37 -2.83
CA HIS A 167 -1.56 -19.10 -2.14
C HIS A 167 -2.33 -19.98 -3.14
N ALA A 168 -2.84 -21.13 -2.68
CA ALA A 168 -3.69 -22.03 -3.48
C ALA A 168 -4.79 -22.65 -2.60
N PHE A 169 -6.03 -22.62 -3.10
CA PHE A 169 -7.16 -23.29 -2.47
C PHE A 169 -7.42 -24.63 -3.17
N GLY A 170 -7.58 -25.70 -2.39
CA GLY A 170 -7.98 -27.01 -2.88
C GLY A 170 -9.45 -27.32 -2.58
N SER A 171 -9.97 -28.38 -3.22
CA SER A 171 -11.21 -29.03 -2.76
C SER A 171 -10.90 -29.84 -1.49
N THR A 172 -11.80 -29.82 -0.51
CA THR A 172 -11.75 -30.72 0.65
C THR A 172 -12.40 -32.08 0.40
N SER A 173 -13.03 -32.26 -0.78
CA SER A 173 -13.66 -33.51 -1.19
C SER A 173 -12.74 -34.32 -2.10
N ASP A 174 -12.63 -35.62 -1.83
CA ASP A 174 -11.98 -36.61 -2.69
C ASP A 174 -12.90 -37.08 -3.84
N GLU A 175 -14.19 -36.73 -3.80
CA GLU A 175 -15.16 -37.06 -4.86
C GLU A 175 -15.02 -36.08 -6.04
N ASP A 176 -15.02 -36.59 -7.28
CA ASP A 176 -15.07 -35.75 -8.47
C ASP A 176 -16.49 -35.16 -8.61
N PRO A 177 -16.68 -33.84 -8.45
CA PRO A 177 -18.01 -33.23 -8.54
C PRO A 177 -18.62 -33.33 -9.95
N LEU A 178 -17.86 -33.77 -10.94
CA LEU A 178 -18.30 -33.96 -12.32
C LEU A 178 -18.64 -35.42 -12.65
N GLU A 179 -18.38 -36.38 -11.75
CA GLU A 179 -18.65 -37.79 -11.99
C GLU A 179 -20.15 -38.03 -12.21
N GLY A 180 -20.50 -38.73 -13.29
CA GLY A 180 -21.90 -39.03 -13.64
C GLY A 180 -22.69 -37.86 -14.23
N ALA A 181 -22.08 -36.68 -14.42
CA ALA A 181 -22.76 -35.55 -15.02
C ALA A 181 -23.16 -35.80 -16.48
N GLU A 182 -24.42 -35.54 -16.82
CA GLU A 182 -24.92 -35.65 -18.19
C GLU A 182 -24.28 -34.61 -19.13
N VAL A 183 -23.99 -33.41 -18.61
CA VAL A 183 -23.39 -32.31 -19.36
C VAL A 183 -22.33 -31.62 -18.52
N VAL A 184 -21.15 -31.41 -19.10
CA VAL A 184 -20.06 -30.62 -18.51
C VAL A 184 -19.70 -29.49 -19.48
N VAL A 185 -19.72 -28.26 -18.97
CA VAL A 185 -19.33 -27.06 -19.74
C VAL A 185 -18.07 -26.45 -19.12
N ARG A 186 -17.14 -26.02 -19.96
CA ARG A 186 -15.91 -25.33 -19.55
C ARG A 186 -15.81 -23.99 -20.24
N GLY A 187 -15.35 -22.97 -19.50
CA GLY A 187 -15.12 -21.64 -20.02
C GLY A 187 -13.83 -21.08 -19.45
N ARG A 188 -13.07 -20.35 -20.29
CA ARG A 188 -11.95 -19.52 -19.84
C ARG A 188 -12.43 -18.09 -19.73
N PHE A 189 -12.27 -17.51 -18.55
CA PHE A 189 -12.62 -16.12 -18.27
C PHE A 189 -11.36 -15.36 -17.89
N VAL A 190 -11.23 -14.15 -18.42
CA VAL A 190 -10.17 -13.21 -18.03
C VAL A 190 -10.83 -12.07 -17.29
N ASN A 191 -10.48 -11.90 -16.02
CA ASN A 191 -10.82 -10.71 -15.26
C ASN A 191 -9.66 -9.72 -15.39
N GLN A 192 -9.95 -8.54 -15.93
CA GLN A 192 -8.92 -7.54 -16.20
C GLN A 192 -8.45 -6.87 -14.91
N ARG A 193 -7.20 -6.41 -14.88
CA ARG A 193 -6.73 -5.54 -13.81
C ARG A 193 -7.41 -4.17 -13.95
N VAL A 194 -8.15 -3.78 -12.93
CA VAL A 194 -8.82 -2.47 -12.83
C VAL A 194 -8.30 -1.70 -11.63
N ALA A 195 -8.29 -0.38 -11.73
CA ALA A 195 -7.94 0.52 -10.62
C ALA A 195 -9.21 1.16 -10.04
N PRO A 196 -9.34 1.30 -8.71
CA PRO A 196 -10.49 1.96 -8.09
C PRO A 196 -10.68 3.44 -8.49
N ALA A 197 -9.58 4.12 -8.86
CA ALA A 197 -9.54 5.51 -9.33
C ALA A 197 -10.35 6.52 -8.47
N PRO A 198 -10.08 6.60 -7.15
CA PRO A 198 -10.79 7.53 -6.28
C PRO A 198 -10.45 8.99 -6.64
N MET A 199 -11.41 9.89 -6.41
CA MET A 199 -11.23 11.33 -6.62
C MET A 199 -10.29 11.95 -5.56
N GLU A 200 -10.36 11.48 -4.32
CA GLU A 200 -9.36 11.78 -3.29
C GLU A 200 -8.22 10.77 -3.43
N THR A 201 -6.98 11.25 -3.51
CA THR A 201 -5.79 10.39 -3.59
C THR A 201 -5.39 9.88 -2.21
N ASN A 202 -4.65 8.77 -2.17
CA ASN A 202 -4.11 8.25 -0.92
C ASN A 202 -3.13 9.24 -0.31
N GLY A 203 -3.23 9.46 1.00
CA GLY A 203 -2.23 10.18 1.74
C GLY A 203 -2.40 10.03 3.24
N MET A 204 -1.42 10.57 3.96
CA MET A 204 -1.39 10.58 5.41
C MET A 204 -0.73 11.87 5.90
N ALA A 205 -1.27 12.46 6.95
CA ALA A 205 -0.67 13.57 7.68
C ALA A 205 -0.57 13.19 9.15
N VAL A 206 0.63 13.39 9.72
CA VAL A 206 0.96 12.99 11.09
C VAL A 206 1.40 14.21 11.87
N VAL A 207 0.80 14.43 13.03
CA VAL A 207 1.19 15.48 13.97
C VAL A 207 1.61 14.83 15.28
N PRO A 208 2.91 14.78 15.59
CA PRO A 208 3.39 14.32 16.89
C PRO A 208 3.10 15.35 17.98
N ALA A 209 2.79 14.86 19.18
CA ALA A 209 2.62 15.65 20.39
C ALA A 209 3.83 15.48 21.32
N ALA A 210 4.00 16.45 22.23
CA ALA A 210 5.13 16.47 23.16
C ALA A 210 5.14 15.30 24.17
N ASP A 211 3.99 14.65 24.37
CA ASP A 211 3.82 13.50 25.26
C ASP A 211 4.13 12.16 24.58
N GLY A 212 4.59 12.19 23.32
CA GLY A 212 4.92 11.00 22.54
C GLY A 212 3.73 10.36 21.82
N THR A 213 2.53 10.92 21.95
CA THR A 213 1.38 10.54 21.11
C THR A 213 1.47 11.21 19.74
N PHE A 214 0.67 10.77 18.78
CA PHE A 214 0.52 11.44 17.49
C PHE A 214 -0.92 11.36 17.00
N THR A 215 -1.35 12.42 16.30
CA THR A 215 -2.62 12.44 15.56
C THR A 215 -2.35 12.12 14.10
N VAL A 216 -3.09 11.16 13.55
CA VAL A 216 -3.00 10.75 12.14
C VAL A 216 -4.30 11.07 11.42
N TRP A 217 -4.21 11.84 10.35
CA TRP A 217 -5.26 11.92 9.33
C TRP A 217 -4.83 11.09 8.14
N VAL A 218 -5.66 10.14 7.72
CA VAL A 218 -5.34 9.19 6.65
C VAL A 218 -6.61 8.87 5.87
N SER A 219 -6.51 8.77 4.55
CA SER A 219 -7.62 8.30 3.72
C SER A 219 -7.68 6.76 3.82
N THR A 220 -8.52 6.26 4.73
CA THR A 220 -8.67 4.82 5.01
C THR A 220 -10.12 4.45 5.34
N GLN A 221 -10.46 3.18 5.09
CA GLN A 221 -11.72 2.58 5.52
C GLN A 221 -11.57 1.73 6.80
N ILE A 222 -10.32 1.53 7.26
CA ILE A 222 -9.95 0.65 8.38
C ILE A 222 -9.12 1.41 9.43
N PRO A 223 -9.65 2.48 10.05
CA PRO A 223 -8.87 3.37 10.91
C PRO A 223 -8.29 2.68 12.16
N PHE A 224 -8.94 1.63 12.68
CA PHE A 224 -8.46 0.89 13.83
C PHE A 224 -7.28 -0.02 13.49
N ASP A 225 -7.36 -0.74 12.37
CA ASP A 225 -6.25 -1.57 11.89
C ASP A 225 -5.03 -0.70 11.58
N VAL A 226 -5.22 0.45 10.91
CA VAL A 226 -4.12 1.41 10.66
C VAL A 226 -3.50 1.92 11.96
N ARG A 227 -4.30 2.21 12.99
CA ARG A 227 -3.79 2.62 14.31
C ARG A 227 -2.93 1.51 14.90
N ASP A 228 -3.41 0.28 14.89
CA ASP A 228 -2.74 -0.87 15.51
C ASP A 228 -1.44 -1.22 14.75
N ASP A 229 -1.46 -1.16 13.41
CA ASP A 229 -0.29 -1.33 12.55
C ASP A 229 0.78 -0.25 12.82
N LEU A 230 0.37 1.03 12.92
CA LEU A 230 1.29 2.12 13.24
C LEU A 230 1.86 1.97 14.65
N ALA A 231 1.04 1.60 15.63
CA ALA A 231 1.48 1.37 17.00
C ALA A 231 2.50 0.23 17.09
N GLY A 232 2.23 -0.89 16.41
CA GLY A 232 3.14 -2.03 16.32
C GLY A 232 4.45 -1.69 15.60
N THR A 233 4.36 -1.04 14.44
CA THR A 233 5.50 -0.67 13.60
C THR A 233 6.43 0.31 14.31
N LEU A 234 5.86 1.35 14.94
CA LEU A 234 6.61 2.40 15.64
C LEU A 234 6.96 2.02 17.09
N ARG A 235 6.49 0.86 17.57
CA ARG A 235 6.67 0.36 18.93
C ARG A 235 6.20 1.35 20.00
N VAL A 236 5.05 1.98 19.74
CA VAL A 236 4.36 2.88 20.69
C VAL A 236 3.09 2.21 21.22
N GLY A 237 2.64 2.58 22.42
CA GLY A 237 1.42 2.03 23.00
C GLY A 237 0.17 2.46 22.23
N GLY A 238 -0.72 1.51 21.88
CA GLY A 238 -2.02 1.79 21.27
C GLY A 238 -3.01 2.30 22.31
N GLY A 239 -3.10 3.62 22.47
CA GLY A 239 -4.12 4.30 23.29
C GLY A 239 -5.35 4.68 22.50
#